data_AF-A0A3N5SBF2-F1
#
_entry.id   AF-A0A3N5SBF2-F1
#
_cell.length_a   1.000
_cell.length_b   1.000
_cell.length_c   1.000
_cell.angle_alpha   90.00
_cell.angle_beta   90.00
_cell.angle_gamma   90.00
#
_symmetry.space_group_name_H-M   'P 1'
#
loop_
_entity.id
_entity.type
_entity.pdbx_description
1 polymer ?
#
loop_
_entity_poly.entity_id
_entity_poly.type
_entity_poly.pdbx_seq_one_letter_code
_entity_poly.pdbx_strand_id
1 'polypeptide(L)'
;FTKLPAFLTIENNIVKIEPYGTRRKDFAISKTAQSIINNMIKGVQNGYKYRMKIVFAHFPITVKIKDGKVHVENFFGERKARISNIVGDSTKVAIEGDDIVITGPHLEHVSQTAANIELSTRVKNKDQRVFLDGVYVYSRE
;
A
#
# COMPACT_ATOMS: atom_id res chain seq x y z
N PHE A 1 -4.57 -6.60 18.57
CA PHE A 1 -4.56 -8.02 18.16
C PHE A 1 -5.73 -8.84 18.75
N THR A 2 -6.86 -8.21 19.07
CA THR A 2 -8.02 -8.90 19.65
C THR A 2 -8.95 -9.32 18.51
N LYS A 3 -9.13 -10.64 18.30
CA LYS A 3 -10.05 -11.33 17.34
C LYS A 3 -9.41 -12.14 16.19
N LEU A 4 -8.19 -12.65 16.31
CA LEU A 4 -7.78 -13.77 15.43
C LEU A 4 -8.02 -15.08 16.19
N PRO A 5 -8.98 -15.94 15.79
CA PRO A 5 -9.29 -17.18 16.48
C PRO A 5 -8.27 -18.29 16.15
N ALA A 6 -7.01 -18.05 16.49
CA ALA A 6 -5.93 -19.02 16.42
C ALA A 6 -5.02 -18.86 17.66
N PHE A 7 -4.50 -19.97 18.17
CA PHE A 7 -3.49 -19.96 19.21
C PHE A 7 -2.13 -19.68 18.57
N LEU A 8 -1.37 -18.76 19.16
CA LEU A 8 -0.03 -18.40 18.71
C LEU A 8 0.93 -18.55 19.88
N THR A 9 1.90 -19.45 19.74
CA THR A 9 2.94 -19.72 20.73
C THR A 9 4.32 -19.55 20.09
N ILE A 10 5.25 -19.00 20.85
CA ILE A 10 6.64 -18.78 20.40
C ILE A 10 7.52 -19.62 21.30
N GLU A 11 8.16 -20.64 20.73
CA GLU A 11 9.07 -21.55 21.44
C GLU A 11 10.32 -21.74 20.62
N ASN A 12 11.51 -21.54 21.21
CA ASN A 12 12.80 -21.81 20.57
C ASN A 12 12.97 -21.20 19.16
N ASN A 13 12.61 -19.92 18.98
CA ASN A 13 12.59 -19.21 17.68
C ASN A 13 11.63 -19.78 16.62
N ILE A 14 10.73 -20.69 17.02
CA ILE A 14 9.68 -21.22 16.15
C ILE A 14 8.35 -20.60 16.57
N VAL A 15 7.66 -19.98 15.61
CA VAL A 15 6.29 -19.49 15.78
C VAL A 15 5.33 -20.62 15.40
N LYS A 16 4.63 -21.17 16.40
CA LYS A 16 3.58 -22.19 16.21
C LYS A 16 2.22 -21.49 16.14
N ILE A 17 1.43 -21.88 15.14
CA ILE A 17 0.09 -21.34 14.89
C ILE A 17 -0.88 -22.51 14.83
N GLU A 18 -1.82 -22.57 15.77
CA GLU A 18 -2.80 -23.64 15.87
C GLU A 18 -4.23 -23.09 15.71
N PRO A 19 -5.10 -23.73 14.92
CA PRO A 19 -6.48 -23.31 14.79
C PRO A 19 -7.27 -23.60 16.08
N TYR A 20 -8.24 -22.74 16.42
CA TYR A 20 -9.16 -22.99 17.55
C TYR A 20 -10.10 -24.19 17.36
N GLY A 21 -10.26 -24.64 16.12
CA GLY A 21 -11.19 -25.72 15.79
C GLY A 21 -10.73 -26.49 14.55
N THR A 22 -11.49 -27.52 14.21
CA THR A 22 -11.19 -28.44 13.10
C THR A 22 -11.96 -28.10 11.82
N ARG A 23 -12.71 -26.99 11.77
CA ARG A 23 -13.48 -26.62 10.58
C ARG A 23 -12.56 -25.97 9.54
N ARG A 24 -12.91 -26.10 8.26
CA ARG A 24 -12.15 -25.48 7.14
C ARG A 24 -11.89 -23.99 7.33
N LYS A 25 -12.85 -23.25 7.91
CA LYS A 25 -12.71 -21.82 8.21
C LYS A 25 -11.60 -21.53 9.24
N ASP A 26 -11.39 -22.41 10.22
CA ASP A 26 -10.42 -22.20 11.30
C ASP A 26 -8.99 -22.41 10.77
N PHE A 27 -8.81 -23.39 9.88
CA PHE A 27 -7.57 -23.57 9.12
C PHE A 27 -7.26 -22.39 8.19
N ALA A 28 -8.26 -21.83 7.51
CA ALA A 28 -8.07 -20.67 6.64
C ALA A 28 -7.56 -19.45 7.43
N ILE A 29 -8.13 -19.20 8.61
CA ILE A 29 -7.69 -18.12 9.51
C ILE A 29 -6.25 -18.33 9.96
N SER A 30 -5.87 -19.56 10.32
CA SER A 30 -4.50 -19.90 10.74
C SER A 30 -3.49 -19.67 9.61
N LYS A 31 -3.84 -20.01 8.36
CA LYS A 31 -3.02 -19.70 7.18
C LYS A 31 -2.88 -18.20 6.94
N THR A 32 -3.94 -17.42 7.15
CA THR A 32 -3.85 -15.95 7.07
C THR A 32 -2.89 -15.40 8.12
N ALA A 33 -2.96 -15.88 9.36
CA ALA A 33 -2.02 -15.48 10.41
C ALA A 33 -0.57 -15.85 10.04
N GLN A 34 -0.35 -17.05 9.50
CA GLN A 34 0.95 -17.48 9.00
C GLN A 34 1.50 -16.54 7.92
N SER A 35 0.65 -16.14 6.96
CA SER A 35 1.04 -15.21 5.89
C SER A 35 1.42 -13.83 6.44
N ILE A 36 0.62 -13.28 7.35
CA ILE A 36 0.89 -11.98 7.99
C ILE A 36 2.24 -12.01 8.72
N ILE A 37 2.52 -13.07 9.49
CA ILE A 37 3.78 -13.20 10.23
C ILE A 37 4.97 -13.35 9.28
N ASN A 38 4.84 -14.16 8.22
CA ASN A 38 5.88 -14.28 7.21
C ASN A 38 6.16 -12.94 6.51
N ASN A 39 5.13 -12.13 6.24
CA ASN A 39 5.31 -10.80 5.68
C ASN A 39 6.01 -9.86 6.66
N MET A 40 5.67 -9.89 7.95
CA MET A 40 6.37 -9.10 8.96
C MET A 40 7.85 -9.48 9.05
N ILE A 41 8.18 -10.77 9.04
CA ILE A 41 9.58 -11.25 9.08
C ILE A 41 10.35 -10.76 7.84
N LYS A 42 9.80 -10.98 6.63
CA LYS A 42 10.41 -10.53 5.38
C LYS A 42 10.57 -9.00 5.34
N GLY A 43 9.56 -8.28 5.80
CA GLY A 43 9.53 -6.82 5.80
C GLY A 43 10.58 -6.20 6.72
N VAL A 44 10.86 -6.80 7.88
CA VAL A 44 11.94 -6.32 8.76
C VAL A 44 13.32 -6.64 8.19
N GLN A 45 13.49 -7.76 7.49
CA GLN A 45 14.77 -8.18 6.91
C GLN A 45 15.14 -7.41 5.63
N ASN A 46 14.21 -7.35 4.68
CA ASN A 46 14.47 -6.85 3.33
C ASN A 46 13.75 -5.52 3.04
N GLY A 47 12.69 -5.20 3.77
CA GLY A 47 11.77 -4.12 3.43
C GLY A 47 10.88 -4.44 2.23
N TYR A 48 9.87 -3.60 2.02
CA TYR A 48 9.00 -3.61 0.85
C TYR A 48 9.18 -2.33 0.06
N LYS A 49 9.12 -2.43 -1.27
CA LYS A 49 9.27 -1.31 -2.19
C LYS A 49 8.23 -1.36 -3.30
N TYR A 50 7.39 -0.33 -3.36
CA TYR A 50 6.40 -0.14 -4.41
C TYR A 50 6.84 1.02 -5.29
N ARG A 51 6.77 0.83 -6.60
CA ARG A 51 7.04 1.89 -7.57
C ARG A 51 5.76 2.24 -8.31
N MET A 52 5.46 3.52 -8.35
CA MET A 52 4.32 4.06 -9.06
C MET A 52 4.77 5.05 -10.14
N LYS A 53 4.04 5.12 -11.24
CA LYS A 53 4.30 6.04 -12.35
C LYS A 53 3.23 7.12 -12.39
N ILE A 54 3.65 8.37 -12.51
CA ILE A 54 2.75 9.50 -12.82
C ILE A 54 2.53 9.50 -14.33
N VAL A 55 1.27 9.38 -14.76
CA VAL A 55 0.87 9.33 -16.16
C VAL A 55 -0.08 10.50 -16.43
N PHE A 56 0.21 11.28 -17.47
CA PHE A 56 -0.66 12.38 -17.92
C PHE A 56 -0.54 12.56 -19.43
N ALA A 57 -1.62 12.99 -20.09
CA ALA A 57 -1.62 13.26 -21.51
C ALA A 57 -1.47 14.75 -21.84
N HIS A 58 -2.26 15.62 -21.20
CA HIS A 58 -2.35 17.04 -21.57
C HIS A 58 -1.96 17.99 -20.43
N PHE A 59 -2.47 17.75 -19.21
CA PHE A 59 -2.21 18.61 -18.06
C PHE A 59 -1.05 18.03 -17.26
N PRO A 60 0.09 18.74 -17.11
CA PRO A 60 1.20 18.27 -16.30
C PRO A 60 0.78 18.09 -14.84
N ILE A 61 0.87 16.88 -14.32
CA ILE A 61 0.53 16.57 -12.93
C ILE A 61 1.77 16.80 -12.05
N THR A 62 1.61 17.55 -10.96
CA THR A 62 2.68 17.73 -9.97
C THR A 62 2.33 16.99 -8.70
N VAL A 63 3.25 16.17 -8.18
CA VAL A 63 3.08 15.47 -6.91
C VAL A 63 4.04 16.05 -5.88
N LYS A 64 3.54 16.32 -4.66
CA LYS A 64 4.31 16.85 -3.54
C LYS A 64 3.99 16.07 -2.27
N ILE A 65 4.96 15.95 -1.38
CA ILE A 65 4.76 15.39 -0.05
C ILE A 65 4.77 16.53 0.95
N LYS A 66 3.71 16.66 1.74
CA LYS A 66 3.57 17.69 2.77
C LYS A 66 2.84 17.12 3.98
N ASP A 67 3.33 17.38 5.18
CA ASP A 67 2.68 17.01 6.45
C ASP A 67 2.28 15.52 6.54
N GLY A 68 3.12 14.62 6.01
CA GLY A 68 2.84 13.18 5.99
C GLY A 68 1.72 12.76 5.01
N LYS A 69 1.39 13.62 4.04
CA LYS A 69 0.40 13.37 3.00
C LYS A 69 0.98 13.62 1.61
N VAL A 70 0.44 12.91 0.63
CA VAL A 70 0.75 13.09 -0.78
C VAL A 70 -0.30 14.01 -1.40
N HIS A 71 0.15 15.11 -1.97
CA HIS A 71 -0.64 16.11 -2.67
C HIS A 71 -0.43 15.94 -4.17
N VAL A 72 -1.50 15.65 -4.89
CA VAL A 72 -1.51 15.61 -6.36
C VAL A 72 -2.17 16.90 -6.85
N GLU A 73 -1.38 17.79 -7.44
CA GLU A 73 -1.79 19.09 -7.97
C GLU A 73 -1.99 19.04 -9.48
N ASN A 74 -2.87 19.90 -10.00
CA ASN A 74 -3.17 20.06 -11.42
C ASN A 74 -3.71 18.80 -12.12
N PHE A 75 -4.32 17.87 -11.36
CA PHE A 75 -5.00 16.71 -11.91
C PHE A 75 -6.16 17.17 -12.81
N PHE A 76 -6.10 16.93 -14.12
CA PHE A 76 -7.09 17.44 -15.09
C PHE A 76 -7.30 18.97 -15.05
N GLY A 77 -6.30 19.75 -14.65
CA GLY A 77 -6.47 21.20 -14.50
C GLY A 77 -7.29 21.61 -13.26
N GLU A 78 -7.55 20.69 -12.32
CA GLU A 78 -8.19 21.02 -11.05
C GLU A 78 -7.32 21.99 -10.24
N ARG A 79 -7.93 23.08 -9.76
CA ARG A 79 -7.26 24.04 -8.85
C ARG A 79 -7.02 23.47 -7.46
N LYS A 80 -7.82 22.48 -7.05
CA LYS A 80 -7.75 21.86 -5.73
C LYS A 80 -6.85 20.63 -5.81
N ALA A 81 -5.84 20.56 -4.94
CA ALA A 81 -5.01 19.37 -4.82
C ALA A 81 -5.82 18.17 -4.29
N ARG A 82 -5.58 16.99 -4.85
CA ARG A 82 -6.08 15.73 -4.31
C ARG A 82 -5.10 15.22 -3.26
N ILE A 83 -5.60 14.87 -2.09
CA ILE A 83 -4.77 14.56 -0.92
C ILE A 83 -4.95 13.10 -0.55
N SER A 84 -3.84 12.38 -0.42
CA SER A 84 -3.77 10.99 0.02
C SER A 84 -2.93 10.89 1.29
N ASN A 85 -3.42 10.16 2.29
CA ASN A 85 -2.69 9.94 3.54
C ASN A 85 -1.64 8.84 3.37
N ILE A 86 -0.43 9.09 3.90
CA ILE A 86 0.59 8.05 4.08
C ILE A 86 0.23 7.28 5.35
N VAL A 87 0.20 5.95 5.24
CA VAL A 87 -0.15 5.07 6.36
C VAL A 87 1.11 4.58 7.05
N GLY A 88 1.16 4.75 8.37
CA GLY A 88 2.23 4.26 9.23
C GLY A 88 3.49 5.13 9.22
N ASP A 89 4.05 5.36 10.40
CA ASP A 89 5.20 6.27 10.59
C ASP A 89 6.49 5.76 9.93
N SER A 90 6.58 4.44 9.73
CA SER A 90 7.73 3.77 9.09
C SER A 90 7.67 3.79 7.55
N THR A 91 6.58 4.26 6.95
CA THR A 91 6.41 4.29 5.49
C THR A 91 6.98 5.59 4.93
N LYS A 92 7.96 5.48 4.05
CA LYS A 92 8.59 6.61 3.37
C LYS A 92 8.12 6.67 1.93
N VAL A 93 7.78 7.87 1.48
CA VAL A 93 7.47 8.15 0.08
C VAL A 93 8.53 9.09 -0.45
N ALA A 94 9.11 8.77 -1.60
CA ALA A 94 10.03 9.61 -2.33
C ALA A 94 9.50 9.84 -3.74
N ILE A 95 9.79 11.02 -4.31
CA ILE A 95 9.40 11.39 -5.66
C ILE A 95 10.68 11.54 -6.46
N GLU A 96 10.83 10.70 -7.48
CA GLU A 96 12.00 10.61 -8.36
C GLU A 96 11.56 10.96 -9.79
N GLY A 97 11.45 12.25 -10.08
CA GLY A 97 10.92 12.74 -11.36
C GLY A 97 9.46 12.31 -11.55
N ASP A 98 9.23 11.45 -12.53
CA ASP A 98 7.89 10.90 -12.84
C ASP A 98 7.55 9.64 -12.03
N ASP A 99 8.49 9.13 -11.24
CA ASP A 99 8.31 7.94 -10.42
C ASP A 99 8.06 8.31 -8.95
N ILE A 100 7.16 7.58 -8.30
CA ILE A 100 6.92 7.66 -6.85
C ILE A 100 7.34 6.32 -6.25
N VAL A 101 8.29 6.40 -5.32
CA VAL A 101 8.86 5.24 -4.65
C VAL A 101 8.35 5.21 -3.21
N ILE A 102 7.63 4.16 -2.86
CA ILE A 102 7.09 3.93 -1.52
C ILE A 102 7.86 2.79 -0.89
N THR A 103 8.44 3.03 0.27
CA THR A 103 9.27 2.04 0.99
C THR A 103 8.84 1.92 2.44
N GLY A 104 8.97 0.72 3.00
CA GLY A 104 8.69 0.51 4.41
C GLY A 104 8.80 -0.95 4.84
N PRO A 105 8.89 -1.22 6.14
CA PRO A 105 9.01 -2.59 6.67
C PRO A 105 7.65 -3.32 6.73
N HIS A 106 6.52 -2.62 6.66
CA HIS A 106 5.19 -3.20 6.82
C HIS A 106 4.45 -3.20 5.48
N LEU A 107 4.18 -4.40 4.93
CA LEU A 107 3.57 -4.56 3.60
C LEU A 107 2.21 -3.86 3.50
N GLU A 108 1.36 -4.02 4.51
CA GLU A 108 0.02 -3.45 4.59
C GLU A 108 0.06 -1.92 4.56
N HIS A 109 1.03 -1.29 5.24
CA HIS A 109 1.17 0.16 5.25
C HIS A 109 1.66 0.70 3.90
N VAL A 110 2.68 0.04 3.33
CA VAL A 110 3.24 0.39 2.01
C VAL A 110 2.18 0.23 0.91
N SER A 111 1.51 -0.92 0.87
CA SER A 111 0.47 -1.21 -0.12
C SER A 111 -0.76 -0.33 0.04
N GLN A 112 -1.21 -0.05 1.27
CA GLN A 112 -2.34 0.84 1.51
C GLN A 112 -2.01 2.29 1.11
N THR A 113 -0.79 2.75 1.37
CA THR A 113 -0.34 4.07 0.91
C THR A 113 -0.35 4.17 -0.61
N ALA A 114 0.16 3.16 -1.31
CA ALA A 114 0.12 3.10 -2.78
C ALA A 114 -1.32 3.13 -3.30
N ALA A 115 -2.21 2.32 -2.70
CA ALA A 115 -3.62 2.28 -3.06
C ALA A 115 -4.32 3.63 -2.82
N ASN A 116 -4.02 4.32 -1.72
CA ASN A 116 -4.60 5.64 -1.43
C ASN A 116 -4.21 6.70 -2.47
N ILE A 117 -2.99 6.62 -3.00
CA ILE A 117 -2.50 7.54 -4.04
C ILE A 117 -3.20 7.24 -5.37
N GLU A 118 -3.24 5.97 -5.79
CA GLU A 118 -3.90 5.57 -7.03
C GLU A 118 -5.39 5.91 -7.00
N LEU A 119 -6.09 5.59 -5.90
CA LEU A 119 -7.51 5.86 -5.73
C LEU A 119 -7.84 7.36 -5.71
N SER A 120 -6.96 8.21 -5.18
CA SER A 120 -7.21 9.66 -5.20
C SER A 120 -7.16 10.21 -6.62
N THR A 121 -6.33 9.63 -7.50
CA THR A 121 -6.26 9.99 -8.92
C THR A 121 -7.22 9.23 -9.81
N ARG A 122 -8.14 8.44 -9.27
CA ARG A 122 -9.13 7.73 -10.08
C ARG A 122 -10.11 8.71 -10.73
N VAL A 123 -10.18 8.68 -12.06
CA VAL A 123 -11.16 9.42 -12.85
C VAL A 123 -12.54 8.80 -12.67
N LYS A 124 -13.52 9.63 -12.29
CA LYS A 124 -14.94 9.28 -12.21
C LYS A 124 -15.71 10.02 -13.30
N ASN A 125 -16.79 9.42 -13.79
CA ASN A 125 -17.74 10.04 -14.74
C ASN A 125 -17.15 10.39 -16.12
N LYS A 126 -16.05 9.76 -16.53
CA LYS A 126 -15.46 9.86 -17.87
C LYS A 126 -15.03 8.47 -18.35
N ASP A 127 -14.86 8.31 -19.66
CA ASP A 127 -14.35 7.06 -20.24
C ASP A 127 -12.85 6.91 -19.93
N GLN A 128 -12.53 5.88 -19.13
CA GLN A 128 -11.16 5.60 -18.70
C GLN A 128 -10.24 5.21 -19.87
N ARG A 129 -10.78 4.78 -21.01
CA ARG A 129 -9.96 4.41 -22.19
C ARG A 129 -9.38 5.62 -22.89
N VAL A 130 -10.00 6.79 -22.72
CA VAL A 130 -9.55 8.07 -23.29
C VAL A 130 -8.81 8.89 -22.23
N PHE A 131 -9.29 8.83 -20.99
CA PHE A 131 -8.78 9.62 -19.87
C PHE A 131 -8.04 8.71 -18.88
N LEU A 132 -6.76 8.47 -19.18
CA LEU A 132 -5.86 7.60 -18.41
C LEU A 132 -4.93 8.37 -17.46
N ASP A 133 -5.10 9.68 -17.32
CA ASP A 133 -4.27 10.49 -16.43
C ASP A 133 -4.47 10.02 -14.98
N GLY A 134 -3.37 9.75 -14.28
CA GLY A 134 -3.39 9.14 -12.96
C GLY A 134 -2.02 8.69 -12.48
N VAL A 135 -1.98 8.15 -11.26
CA VAL A 135 -0.78 7.53 -10.70
C VAL A 135 -1.03 6.04 -10.52
N TYR A 136 -0.17 5.20 -11.11
CA TYR A 136 -0.37 3.75 -11.17
C TYR A 136 0.80 2.97 -10.61
N VAL A 137 0.52 1.89 -9.87
CA VAL A 137 1.56 0.94 -9.42
C VAL A 137 2.04 0.11 -10.62
N TYR A 138 3.36 0.10 -10.88
CA TYR A 138 3.95 -0.71 -11.94
C TYR A 138 4.95 -1.77 -11.45
N SER A 139 5.52 -1.61 -10.25
CA SER A 139 6.39 -2.61 -9.61
C SER A 139 6.05 -2.81 -8.14
N ARG A 140 6.20 -4.05 -7.67
CA ARG A 140 6.05 -4.48 -6.28
C ARG A 140 7.21 -5.41 -5.95
N GLU A 141 8.10 -4.95 -5.10
CA GLU A 141 9.33 -5.63 -4.64
C GLU A 141 9.28 -5.86 -3.13
#